data_AF-A0A962KCE3-F1
#
_entry.id   AF-A0A962KCE3-F1
#
_cell.length_a   1.000
_cell.length_b   1.000
_cell.length_c   1.000
_cell.angle_alpha   90.00
_cell.angle_beta   90.00
_cell.angle_gamma   90.00
#
_symmetry.space_group_name_H-M   'P 1'
#
loop_
_entity.id
_entity.type
_entity.pdbx_description
1 polymer ?
#
loop_
_entity_poly.entity_id
_entity_poly.type
_entity_poly.pdbx_seq_one_letter_code
_entity_poly.pdbx_strand_id
1 'polypeptide(L)'
;MMGYLAKQLQQLLLLWMGLWLCVAVSANPIVLDNKTTAMTLSKDIEYFADNSLEYTLDDLQYEAKRGVNRWQKANGFIPNYGFTKAAYWVKVTLNNQTNHTDWILHFEYPLMDQLQLYTLNANQQYALQYTTGDAYPFSQRPIKDRGFALPIHLQAQQTQTIYLRLQSRDSMIISMSLLTPDAFRGEQQNESFWFGMYYGAVLIILLFNAYLYFML
;
A
#
# COMPACT_ATOMS: atom_id res chain seq x y z
N MET A 1 -61.66 -4.37 7.57
CA MET A 1 -61.00 -3.61 6.48
C MET A 1 -59.86 -2.72 6.98
N MET A 2 -59.97 -2.03 8.14
CA MET A 2 -58.89 -1.18 8.68
C MET A 2 -57.57 -1.90 9.03
N GLY A 3 -57.62 -3.14 9.52
CA GLY A 3 -56.40 -3.88 9.90
C GLY A 3 -55.49 -4.30 8.72
N TYR A 4 -56.03 -4.37 7.51
CA TYR A 4 -55.26 -4.70 6.31
C TYR A 4 -54.41 -3.51 5.83
N LEU A 5 -54.96 -2.31 5.90
CA LEU A 5 -54.27 -1.07 5.54
C LEU A 5 -53.11 -0.78 6.49
N ALA A 6 -53.28 -1.04 7.79
CA ALA A 6 -52.21 -0.87 8.78
C ALA A 6 -51.01 -1.82 8.53
N LYS A 7 -51.26 -3.07 8.14
CA LYS A 7 -50.20 -4.03 7.80
C LYS A 7 -49.46 -3.66 6.51
N GLN A 8 -50.16 -3.18 5.48
CA GLN A 8 -49.52 -2.69 4.25
C GLN A 8 -48.67 -1.45 4.50
N LEU A 9 -49.12 -0.54 5.37
CA LEU A 9 -48.35 0.66 5.71
C LEU A 9 -47.07 0.32 6.49
N GLN A 10 -47.13 -0.63 7.42
CA GLN A 10 -45.95 -1.16 8.11
C GLN A 10 -44.97 -1.86 7.15
N GLN A 11 -45.47 -2.65 6.20
CA GLN A 11 -44.61 -3.32 5.21
C GLN A 11 -43.92 -2.33 4.26
N LEU A 12 -44.63 -1.27 3.85
CA LEU A 12 -44.07 -0.19 3.03
C LEU A 12 -43.01 0.64 3.79
N LEU A 13 -43.24 0.92 5.08
CA LEU A 13 -42.26 1.59 5.94
C LEU A 13 -40.99 0.74 6.16
N LEU A 14 -41.14 -0.58 6.32
CA LEU A 14 -40.00 -1.51 6.43
C LEU A 14 -39.20 -1.61 5.11
N LEU A 15 -39.89 -1.59 3.96
CA LEU A 15 -39.23 -1.52 2.64
C LEU A 15 -38.50 -0.20 2.41
N TRP A 16 -39.03 0.93 2.90
CA TRP A 16 -38.38 2.24 2.84
C TRP A 16 -37.16 2.34 3.77
N MET A 17 -37.23 1.79 4.99
CA MET A 17 -36.06 1.71 5.89
C MET A 17 -34.97 0.78 5.34
N GLY A 18 -35.36 -0.30 4.64
CA GLY A 18 -34.40 -1.20 3.98
C GLY A 18 -33.65 -0.53 2.81
N LEU A 19 -34.29 0.39 2.08
CA LEU A 19 -33.66 1.10 0.97
C LEU A 19 -32.64 2.16 1.40
N TRP A 20 -32.73 2.68 2.64
CA TRP A 20 -31.79 3.67 3.17
C TRP A 20 -30.49 3.08 3.74
N LEU A 21 -30.40 1.76 3.92
CA LEU A 21 -29.23 1.10 4.52
C LEU A 21 -28.17 0.62 3.50
N CYS A 22 -28.36 0.85 2.21
CA CYS A 22 -27.36 0.52 1.18
C CYS A 22 -26.56 1.76 0.74
N VAL A 23 -26.04 2.54 1.70
CA VAL A 23 -24.87 3.36 1.40
C VAL A 23 -23.67 2.44 1.52
N ALA A 24 -23.13 2.00 0.39
CA ALA A 24 -21.84 1.33 0.36
C ALA A 24 -20.83 2.29 1.00
N VAL A 25 -20.38 1.97 2.22
CA VAL A 25 -19.31 2.70 2.89
C VAL A 25 -18.02 2.42 2.12
N SER A 26 -17.79 3.16 1.06
CA SER A 26 -16.47 3.24 0.44
C SER A 26 -15.56 3.94 1.44
N ALA A 27 -14.34 3.42 1.65
CA ALA A 27 -13.30 4.23 2.27
C ALA A 27 -13.14 5.54 1.47
N ASN A 28 -12.95 6.65 2.18
CA ASN A 28 -12.69 7.92 1.52
C ASN A 28 -11.38 7.81 0.75
N PRO A 29 -11.35 8.18 -0.54
CA PRO A 29 -10.13 8.10 -1.31
C PRO A 29 -9.08 9.05 -0.73
N ILE A 30 -7.83 8.62 -0.73
CA ILE A 30 -6.70 9.48 -0.38
C ILE A 30 -6.55 10.49 -1.51
N VAL A 31 -6.71 11.76 -1.20
CA VAL A 31 -6.64 12.85 -2.17
C VAL A 31 -5.19 13.31 -2.32
N LEU A 32 -4.67 13.24 -3.54
CA LEU A 32 -3.38 13.81 -3.90
C LEU A 32 -3.64 15.21 -4.46
N ASP A 33 -3.23 16.24 -3.72
CA ASP A 33 -3.38 17.64 -4.12
C ASP A 33 -2.13 18.15 -4.85
N ASN A 34 -2.21 19.32 -5.49
CA ASN A 34 -1.09 19.90 -6.24
C ASN A 34 0.17 20.21 -5.41
N LYS A 35 0.09 20.13 -4.07
CA LYS A 35 1.23 20.31 -3.16
C LYS A 35 1.78 18.98 -2.66
N THR A 36 1.09 17.87 -2.94
CA THR A 36 1.44 16.54 -2.48
C THR A 36 2.62 16.03 -3.28
N THR A 37 3.80 16.10 -2.68
CA THR A 37 5.04 15.52 -3.22
C THR A 37 5.34 14.17 -2.59
N ALA A 38 4.89 13.95 -1.34
CA ALA A 38 4.98 12.70 -0.61
C ALA A 38 3.75 12.53 0.29
N MET A 39 3.22 11.31 0.36
CA MET A 39 2.04 10.97 1.18
C MET A 39 2.23 9.58 1.79
N THR A 40 2.21 9.47 3.12
CA THR A 40 2.18 8.16 3.79
C THR A 40 0.82 7.51 3.62
N LEU A 41 0.76 6.34 3.00
CA LEU A 41 -0.51 5.64 2.75
C LEU A 41 -0.88 4.68 3.88
N SER A 42 0.10 4.16 4.63
CA SER A 42 -0.05 3.10 5.64
C SER A 42 -1.18 3.30 6.64
N LYS A 43 -1.53 4.55 6.94
CA LYS A 43 -2.52 4.92 7.97
C LYS A 43 -3.96 4.76 7.50
N ASP A 44 -4.19 4.89 6.20
CA ASP A 44 -5.51 4.97 5.57
C ASP A 44 -5.70 3.84 4.55
N ILE A 45 -5.17 2.66 4.87
CA ILE A 45 -5.34 1.45 4.07
C ILE A 45 -6.52 0.60 4.56
N GLU A 46 -7.03 -0.22 3.65
CA GLU A 46 -7.84 -1.37 4.01
C GLU A 46 -7.03 -2.64 3.78
N TYR A 47 -7.13 -3.62 4.67
CA TYR A 47 -6.38 -4.86 4.61
C TYR A 47 -7.25 -6.10 4.87
N PHE A 48 -6.81 -7.24 4.37
CA PHE A 48 -7.38 -8.55 4.63
C PHE A 48 -6.24 -9.55 4.85
N ALA A 49 -6.26 -10.24 5.99
CA ALA A 49 -5.28 -11.27 6.30
C ALA A 49 -5.76 -12.63 5.75
N ASP A 50 -5.08 -13.10 4.71
CA ASP A 50 -5.26 -14.41 4.11
C ASP A 50 -4.33 -15.43 4.79
N ASN A 51 -4.91 -16.21 5.71
CA ASN A 51 -4.21 -17.30 6.40
C ASN A 51 -4.10 -18.59 5.57
N SER A 52 -4.92 -18.77 4.52
CA SER A 52 -4.82 -19.97 3.66
C SER A 52 -3.77 -19.83 2.57
N LEU A 53 -3.42 -18.58 2.21
CA LEU A 53 -2.54 -18.21 1.10
C LEU A 53 -3.10 -18.52 -0.28
N GLU A 54 -4.37 -18.90 -0.36
CA GLU A 54 -5.04 -19.37 -1.57
C GLU A 54 -5.85 -18.26 -2.26
N TYR A 55 -6.12 -17.14 -1.59
CA TYR A 55 -6.94 -16.08 -2.18
C TYR A 55 -6.19 -15.41 -3.34
N THR A 56 -6.88 -15.28 -4.46
CA THR A 56 -6.49 -14.42 -5.57
C THR A 56 -7.21 -13.07 -5.50
N LEU A 57 -6.75 -12.09 -6.29
CA LEU A 57 -7.46 -10.81 -6.40
C LEU A 57 -8.88 -11.00 -6.96
N ASP A 58 -9.05 -11.95 -7.88
CA ASP A 58 -10.35 -12.22 -8.50
C ASP A 58 -11.36 -12.75 -7.47
N ASP A 59 -10.93 -13.61 -6.55
CA ASP A 59 -11.77 -14.12 -5.46
C ASP A 59 -12.26 -12.98 -4.56
N LEU A 60 -11.35 -12.07 -4.19
CA LEU A 60 -11.67 -10.92 -3.35
C LEU A 60 -12.64 -9.95 -4.05
N GLN A 61 -12.46 -9.72 -5.34
CA GLN A 61 -13.38 -8.90 -6.14
C GLN A 61 -14.74 -9.57 -6.31
N TYR A 62 -14.78 -10.89 -6.50
CA TYR A 62 -16.00 -11.66 -6.61
C TYR A 62 -16.80 -11.63 -5.29
N GLU A 63 -16.16 -11.85 -4.15
CA GLU A 63 -16.79 -11.78 -2.83
C GLU A 63 -17.32 -10.37 -2.50
N ALA A 64 -16.55 -9.32 -2.82
CA ALA A 64 -16.97 -7.94 -2.62
C ALA A 64 -18.24 -7.61 -3.43
N LYS A 65 -18.36 -8.09 -4.67
CA LYS A 65 -19.57 -7.94 -5.50
C LYS A 65 -20.80 -8.63 -4.88
N ARG A 66 -20.60 -9.67 -4.08
CA ARG A 66 -21.67 -10.38 -3.34
C ARG A 66 -21.98 -9.76 -1.98
N GLY A 67 -21.34 -8.65 -1.63
CA GLY A 67 -21.53 -7.95 -0.36
C GLY A 67 -20.78 -8.57 0.82
N VAL A 68 -19.89 -9.54 0.57
CA VAL A 68 -19.02 -10.09 1.62
C VAL A 68 -17.87 -9.10 1.84
N ASN A 69 -17.85 -8.42 2.98
CA ASN A 69 -16.78 -7.50 3.33
C ASN A 69 -15.81 -8.15 4.32
N ARG A 70 -14.66 -8.60 3.83
CA ARG A 70 -13.54 -9.10 4.65
C ARG A 70 -12.49 -8.04 4.97
N TRP A 71 -12.62 -6.85 4.39
CA TRP A 71 -11.64 -5.78 4.52
C TRP A 71 -11.78 -5.08 5.86
N GLN A 72 -10.65 -4.91 6.54
CA GLN A 72 -10.52 -4.16 7.78
C GLN A 72 -9.80 -2.84 7.48
N LYS A 73 -10.23 -1.74 8.10
CA LYS A 73 -9.54 -0.46 7.99
C LYS A 73 -8.35 -0.42 8.95
N ALA A 74 -7.24 0.18 8.52
CA ALA A 74 -6.17 0.55 9.42
C ALA A 74 -6.63 1.66 10.38
N ASN A 75 -6.13 1.64 11.61
CA ASN A 75 -6.55 2.56 12.68
C ASN A 75 -5.65 3.81 12.76
N GLY A 76 -5.19 4.34 11.63
CA GLY A 76 -4.38 5.58 11.59
C GLY A 76 -2.90 5.41 12.02
N PHE A 77 -2.47 4.18 12.31
CA PHE A 77 -1.08 3.83 12.62
C PHE A 77 -0.50 2.94 11.52
N ILE A 78 0.83 2.91 11.40
CA ILE A 78 1.52 1.99 10.49
C ILE A 78 1.21 0.56 10.95
N PRO A 79 0.57 -0.27 10.11
CA PRO A 79 0.20 -1.63 10.50
C PRO A 79 1.45 -2.48 10.73
N ASN A 80 1.53 -3.06 11.93
CA ASN A 80 2.59 -3.97 12.33
C ASN A 80 1.94 -5.23 12.92
N TYR A 81 2.12 -6.35 12.22
CA TYR A 81 1.54 -7.64 12.60
C TYR A 81 2.59 -8.61 13.17
N GLY A 82 3.83 -8.15 13.36
CA GLY A 82 4.94 -8.98 13.81
C GLY A 82 5.17 -10.18 12.88
N PHE A 83 5.65 -11.29 13.44
CA PHE A 83 5.86 -12.53 12.68
C PHE A 83 4.52 -13.22 12.39
N THR A 84 4.23 -13.43 11.11
CA THR A 84 3.00 -14.06 10.66
C THR A 84 3.27 -14.93 9.44
N LYS A 85 2.43 -15.96 9.24
CA LYS A 85 2.46 -16.81 8.04
C LYS A 85 1.43 -16.38 7.00
N ALA A 86 0.56 -15.44 7.33
CA ALA A 86 -0.51 -14.99 6.46
C ALA A 86 0.03 -14.08 5.35
N ALA A 87 -0.64 -14.10 4.20
CA ALA A 87 -0.52 -13.06 3.20
C ALA A 87 -1.47 -11.92 3.54
N TYR A 88 -1.01 -10.68 3.45
CA TYR A 88 -1.83 -9.50 3.66
C TYR A 88 -2.19 -8.92 2.30
N TRP A 89 -3.47 -9.00 1.98
CA TRP A 89 -4.05 -8.22 0.91
C TRP A 89 -4.28 -6.80 1.42
N VAL A 90 -3.78 -5.81 0.69
CA VAL A 90 -3.97 -4.39 1.01
C VAL A 90 -4.63 -3.73 -0.19
N LYS A 91 -5.64 -2.91 0.04
CA LYS A 91 -6.24 -2.06 -0.97
C LYS A 91 -6.22 -0.61 -0.51
N VAL A 92 -5.93 0.28 -1.46
CA VAL A 92 -5.94 1.73 -1.23
C VAL A 92 -6.52 2.42 -2.46
N THR A 93 -7.43 3.35 -2.24
CA THR A 93 -8.04 4.15 -3.31
C THR A 93 -7.40 5.51 -3.34
N LEU A 94 -6.77 5.83 -4.47
CA LEU A 94 -6.04 7.07 -4.70
C LEU A 94 -6.87 7.95 -5.63
N ASN A 95 -7.10 9.20 -5.24
CA ASN A 95 -7.71 10.22 -6.08
C ASN A 95 -6.64 11.25 -6.47
N ASN A 96 -6.15 11.15 -7.70
CA ASN A 96 -5.14 12.05 -8.21
C ASN A 96 -5.78 13.35 -8.70
N GLN A 97 -5.83 14.38 -7.86
CA GLN A 97 -6.30 15.71 -8.26
C GLN A 97 -5.18 16.59 -8.84
N THR A 98 -4.00 16.02 -9.04
CA THR A 98 -2.82 16.72 -9.56
C THR A 98 -2.70 16.59 -11.07
N ASN A 99 -1.73 17.32 -11.65
CA ASN A 99 -1.30 17.11 -13.04
C ASN A 99 -0.16 16.09 -13.17
N HIS A 100 0.37 15.56 -12.06
CA HIS A 100 1.42 14.53 -12.08
C HIS A 100 0.80 13.18 -12.42
N THR A 101 1.40 12.47 -13.37
CA THR A 101 0.91 11.14 -13.78
C THR A 101 1.78 10.00 -13.29
N ASP A 102 3.06 10.28 -13.04
CA ASP A 102 4.01 9.30 -12.55
C ASP A 102 4.22 9.46 -11.04
N TRP A 103 4.04 8.35 -10.34
CA TRP A 103 4.20 8.24 -8.90
C TRP A 103 5.08 7.05 -8.58
N ILE A 104 5.70 7.07 -7.42
CA ILE A 104 6.50 5.97 -6.88
C ILE A 104 5.84 5.53 -5.59
N LEU A 105 5.31 4.31 -5.59
CA LEU A 105 4.92 3.63 -4.36
C LEU A 105 6.16 3.03 -3.73
N HIS A 106 6.54 3.57 -2.59
CA HIS A 106 7.75 3.21 -1.88
C HIS A 106 7.42 2.48 -0.58
N PHE A 107 8.08 1.35 -0.36
CA PHE A 107 8.05 0.59 0.87
C PHE A 107 9.40 0.73 1.54
N GLU A 108 9.42 1.42 2.68
CA GLU A 108 10.63 1.71 3.45
C GLU A 108 11.20 0.46 4.12
N TYR A 109 10.35 -0.54 4.41
CA TYR A 109 10.75 -1.76 5.10
C TYR A 109 11.28 -2.81 4.10
N PRO A 110 12.59 -3.11 4.07
CA PRO A 110 13.21 -3.89 3.00
C PRO A 110 13.12 -5.41 3.20
N LEU A 111 12.48 -5.89 4.28
CA LEU A 111 12.43 -7.31 4.69
C LEU A 111 11.11 -8.01 4.31
N MET A 112 10.53 -7.58 3.17
CA MET A 112 9.32 -8.19 2.64
C MET A 112 9.71 -9.29 1.64
N ASP A 113 9.43 -10.56 1.96
CA ASP A 113 9.73 -11.70 1.07
C ASP A 113 9.08 -11.56 -0.30
N GLN A 114 7.79 -11.20 -0.31
CA GLN A 114 7.01 -11.10 -1.53
C GLN A 114 6.05 -9.92 -1.47
N LEU A 115 6.10 -9.13 -2.54
CA LEU A 115 5.29 -7.96 -2.77
C LEU A 115 4.79 -8.03 -4.21
N GLN A 116 3.47 -8.14 -4.35
CA GLN A 116 2.81 -8.08 -5.64
C GLN A 116 1.94 -6.84 -5.73
N LEU A 117 2.09 -6.06 -6.79
CA LEU A 117 1.25 -4.91 -7.09
C LEU A 117 0.31 -5.23 -8.24
N TYR A 118 -0.97 -4.98 -8.02
CA TYR A 118 -2.03 -5.10 -9.02
C TYR A 118 -2.64 -3.73 -9.30
N THR A 119 -2.68 -3.35 -10.58
CA THR A 119 -3.23 -2.09 -11.08
C THR A 119 -4.13 -2.35 -12.28
N LEU A 120 -4.84 -1.32 -12.74
CA LEU A 120 -5.65 -1.41 -13.96
C LEU A 120 -4.74 -1.49 -15.19
N ASN A 121 -5.00 -2.47 -16.04
CA ASN A 121 -4.39 -2.58 -17.36
C ASN A 121 -5.12 -1.71 -18.40
N ALA A 122 -4.68 -1.74 -19.65
CA ALA A 122 -5.28 -0.99 -20.75
C ALA A 122 -6.77 -1.31 -21.01
N ASN A 123 -7.24 -2.49 -20.59
CA ASN A 123 -8.63 -2.92 -20.72
C ASN A 123 -9.48 -2.59 -19.48
N GLN A 124 -8.97 -1.76 -18.56
CA GLN A 124 -9.60 -1.44 -17.27
C GLN A 124 -9.89 -2.68 -16.40
N GLN A 125 -9.05 -3.70 -16.51
CA GLN A 125 -9.08 -4.88 -15.65
C GLN A 125 -7.86 -4.89 -14.75
N TYR A 126 -8.02 -5.34 -13.51
CA TYR A 126 -6.88 -5.48 -12.62
C TYR A 126 -5.96 -6.60 -13.11
N ALA A 127 -4.68 -6.30 -13.19
CA ALA A 127 -3.66 -7.26 -13.56
C ALA A 127 -2.43 -7.09 -12.67
N LEU A 128 -1.68 -8.18 -12.48
CA LEU A 128 -0.40 -8.15 -11.79
C LEU A 128 0.59 -7.30 -12.61
N GLN A 129 1.01 -6.17 -12.05
CA GLN A 129 1.95 -5.26 -12.70
C GLN A 129 3.39 -5.56 -12.30
N TYR A 130 3.65 -5.78 -11.01
CA TYR A 130 4.98 -6.10 -10.49
C TYR A 130 4.92 -7.22 -9.46
N THR A 131 5.97 -8.04 -9.47
CA THR A 131 6.32 -8.95 -8.36
C THR A 131 7.75 -8.64 -7.95
N THR A 132 7.96 -8.37 -6.67
CA THR A 132 9.26 -8.09 -6.07
C THR A 132 9.28 -8.61 -4.63
N GLY A 133 10.38 -8.40 -3.92
CA GLY A 133 10.62 -8.84 -2.55
C GLY A 133 12.08 -9.20 -2.34
N ASP A 134 12.50 -9.48 -1.12
CA ASP A 134 13.87 -9.92 -0.82
C ASP A 134 14.09 -11.41 -1.10
N ALA A 135 13.01 -12.19 -1.29
CA ALA A 135 13.08 -13.54 -1.83
C ALA A 135 13.37 -13.58 -3.34
N TYR A 136 13.37 -12.44 -4.03
CA TYR A 136 13.64 -12.30 -5.46
C TYR A 136 15.00 -11.64 -5.72
N PRO A 137 15.66 -11.94 -6.85
CA PRO A 137 16.93 -11.28 -7.20
C PRO A 137 16.79 -9.77 -7.27
N PHE A 138 17.74 -9.04 -6.67
CA PHE A 138 17.75 -7.57 -6.64
C PHE A 138 17.63 -6.94 -8.04
N SER A 139 18.15 -7.60 -9.07
CA SER A 139 18.06 -7.13 -10.47
C SER A 139 16.64 -7.13 -11.05
N GLN A 140 15.69 -7.83 -10.43
CA GLN A 140 14.28 -7.83 -10.84
C GLN A 140 13.50 -6.62 -10.29
N ARG A 141 14.08 -5.86 -9.36
CA ARG A 141 13.42 -4.66 -8.80
C ARG A 141 13.20 -3.62 -9.92
N PRO A 142 11.97 -3.08 -10.10
CA PRO A 142 11.71 -2.06 -11.11
C PRO A 142 12.57 -0.80 -10.94
N ILE A 143 12.72 -0.37 -9.68
CA ILE A 143 13.63 0.71 -9.29
C ILE A 143 14.60 0.13 -8.25
N LYS A 144 15.90 0.36 -8.48
CA LYS A 144 16.95 -0.06 -7.56
C LYS A 144 16.97 0.88 -6.37
N ASP A 145 16.38 0.43 -5.29
CA ASP A 145 16.34 1.12 -4.01
C ASP A 145 16.68 0.15 -2.88
N ARG A 146 17.05 0.69 -1.70
CA ARG A 146 17.28 -0.12 -0.50
C ARG A 146 15.96 -0.77 -0.05
N GLY A 147 14.89 0.00 -0.02
CA GLY A 147 13.51 -0.48 0.09
C GLY A 147 12.96 -1.02 -1.23
N PHE A 148 11.64 -1.10 -1.34
CA PHE A 148 10.97 -1.46 -2.60
C PHE A 148 10.28 -0.24 -3.19
N ALA A 149 10.70 0.15 -4.39
CA ALA A 149 10.12 1.27 -5.12
C ALA A 149 9.44 0.75 -6.41
N LEU A 150 8.15 1.04 -6.55
CA LEU A 150 7.31 0.58 -7.65
C LEU A 150 6.71 1.78 -8.38
N PRO A 151 6.96 1.95 -9.69
CA PRO A 151 6.38 3.04 -10.44
C PRO A 151 4.90 2.77 -10.70
N ILE A 152 4.05 3.75 -10.38
CA ILE A 152 2.61 3.71 -10.61
C ILE A 152 2.23 4.87 -11.53
N HIS A 153 1.43 4.57 -12.54
CA HIS A 153 0.84 5.58 -13.41
C HIS A 153 -0.61 5.85 -12.99
N LEU A 154 -0.92 7.10 -12.67
CA LEU A 154 -2.25 7.57 -12.28
C LEU A 154 -2.55 8.82 -13.11
N GLN A 155 -3.51 8.76 -14.02
CA GLN A 155 -3.83 9.94 -14.83
C GLN A 155 -4.34 11.10 -13.98
N ALA A 156 -4.17 12.32 -14.50
CA ALA A 156 -4.70 13.51 -13.86
C ALA A 156 -6.22 13.41 -13.71
N GLN A 157 -6.73 13.79 -12.54
CA GLN A 157 -8.15 13.69 -12.14
C GLN A 157 -8.71 12.25 -12.11
N GLN A 158 -7.84 11.23 -12.14
CA GLN A 158 -8.25 9.84 -12.06
C GLN A 158 -8.35 9.39 -10.59
N THR A 159 -9.44 8.69 -10.27
CA THR A 159 -9.52 7.87 -9.06
C THR A 159 -9.25 6.41 -9.43
N GLN A 160 -8.28 5.79 -8.77
CA GLN A 160 -7.90 4.41 -9.01
C GLN A 160 -7.61 3.72 -7.67
N THR A 161 -8.18 2.54 -7.49
CA THR A 161 -7.78 1.62 -6.41
C THR A 161 -6.58 0.82 -6.88
N ILE A 162 -5.62 0.59 -6.00
CA ILE A 162 -4.54 -0.37 -6.22
C ILE A 162 -4.63 -1.47 -5.18
N TYR A 163 -4.24 -2.67 -5.57
CA TYR A 163 -4.20 -3.83 -4.67
C TYR A 163 -2.78 -4.34 -4.54
N LEU A 164 -2.45 -4.76 -3.33
CA LEU A 164 -1.17 -5.34 -2.99
C LEU A 164 -1.41 -6.68 -2.32
N ARG A 165 -0.55 -7.66 -2.63
CA ARG A 165 -0.42 -8.89 -1.85
C ARG A 165 0.98 -8.91 -1.23
N LEU A 166 1.02 -8.86 0.09
CA LEU A 166 2.24 -8.80 0.88
C LEU A 166 2.42 -10.10 1.65
N GLN A 167 3.61 -10.66 1.64
CA GLN A 167 3.93 -11.87 2.40
C GLN A 167 5.38 -11.78 2.87
N SER A 168 5.62 -12.08 4.14
CA SER A 168 6.96 -12.14 4.73
C SER A 168 6.99 -13.20 5.82
N ARG A 169 8.10 -13.93 5.90
CA ARG A 169 8.44 -14.84 7.00
C ARG A 169 9.03 -14.09 8.19
N ASP A 170 9.53 -12.87 7.96
CA ASP A 170 10.00 -11.94 8.98
C ASP A 170 8.82 -11.13 9.55
N SER A 171 9.11 -9.95 10.12
CA SER A 171 8.08 -9.08 10.69
C SER A 171 7.28 -8.42 9.57
N MET A 172 5.95 -8.56 9.61
CA MET A 172 5.04 -7.91 8.68
C MET A 172 4.76 -6.47 9.12
N ILE A 173 5.52 -5.54 8.56
CA ILE A 173 5.32 -4.09 8.73
C ILE A 173 4.94 -3.48 7.39
N ILE A 174 3.74 -2.90 7.32
CA ILE A 174 3.20 -2.29 6.09
C ILE A 174 3.47 -0.78 6.16
N SER A 175 4.74 -0.39 6.00
CA SER A 175 5.12 1.02 5.83
C SER A 175 5.25 1.32 4.34
N MET A 176 4.28 2.04 3.79
CA MET A 176 4.28 2.46 2.40
C MET A 176 3.86 3.92 2.23
N SER A 177 4.52 4.59 1.30
CA SER A 177 4.32 6.00 0.96
C SER A 177 4.23 6.14 -0.56
N LEU A 178 3.49 7.16 -1.01
CA LEU A 178 3.41 7.53 -2.42
C LEU A 178 4.15 8.85 -2.61
N LEU A 179 5.11 8.86 -3.52
CA LEU A 179 5.98 10.01 -3.78
C LEU A 179 5.98 10.38 -5.26
N THR A 180 6.22 11.65 -5.55
CA THR A 180 6.62 12.05 -6.89
C THR A 180 8.06 11.59 -7.17
N PRO A 181 8.45 11.40 -8.44
CA PRO A 181 9.82 11.00 -8.78
C PRO A 181 10.90 11.92 -8.23
N ASP A 182 10.62 13.23 -8.16
CA ASP A 182 11.56 14.23 -7.62
C ASP A 182 11.68 14.13 -6.10
N ALA A 183 10.57 13.94 -5.39
CA ALA A 183 10.58 13.75 -3.94
C ALA A 183 11.34 12.48 -3.55
N PHE A 184 11.07 11.37 -4.24
CA PHE A 184 11.78 10.11 -4.03
C PHE A 184 13.29 10.25 -4.29
N ARG A 185 13.68 10.94 -5.37
CA ARG A 185 15.10 11.20 -5.65
C ARG A 185 15.75 12.08 -4.58
N GLY A 186 15.02 13.07 -4.06
CA GLY A 186 15.47 13.92 -2.96
C GLY A 186 15.71 13.11 -1.68
N GLU A 187 14.81 12.19 -1.34
CA GLU A 187 14.96 11.29 -0.19
C GLU A 187 16.20 10.38 -0.35
N GLN A 188 16.38 9.75 -1.51
CA GLN A 188 17.56 8.91 -1.78
C GLN A 188 18.87 9.67 -1.66
N GLN A 189 18.92 10.92 -2.14
CA GLN A 189 20.12 11.77 -2.03
C GLN A 189 20.42 12.13 -0.58
N ASN A 190 19.40 12.50 0.18
CA ASN A 190 19.55 12.83 1.59
C ASN A 190 20.01 11.59 2.41
N GLU A 191 19.43 10.41 2.16
CA GLU A 191 19.85 9.17 2.80
C GLU A 191 21.32 8.83 2.46
N SER A 192 21.69 8.95 1.19
CA SER A 192 23.07 8.71 0.73
C SER A 192 24.08 9.67 1.37
N PHE A 193 23.69 10.93 1.58
CA PHE A 193 24.53 11.92 2.27
C PHE A 193 24.82 11.50 3.72
N TRP A 194 23.80 11.09 4.47
CA TRP A 194 23.97 10.61 5.84
C TRP A 194 24.82 9.34 5.92
N PHE A 195 24.64 8.40 4.98
CA PHE A 195 25.53 7.25 4.92
C PHE A 195 26.96 7.61 4.57
N GLY A 196 27.17 8.56 3.65
CA GLY A 196 28.49 9.07 3.33
C GLY A 196 29.21 9.61 4.57
N MET A 197 28.50 10.40 5.38
CA MET A 197 29.03 10.88 6.67
C MET A 197 29.33 9.74 7.65
N TYR A 198 28.40 8.81 7.82
CA TYR A 198 28.57 7.65 8.72
C TYR A 198 29.79 6.80 8.34
N TYR A 199 29.88 6.38 7.08
CA TYR A 199 31.00 5.58 6.60
C TYR A 199 32.31 6.37 6.57
N GLY A 200 32.27 7.68 6.34
CA GLY A 200 33.43 8.56 6.47
C GLY A 200 33.98 8.58 7.89
N ALA A 201 33.12 8.72 8.91
CA ALA A 201 33.53 8.66 10.31
C ALA A 201 34.12 7.30 10.69
N VAL A 202 33.48 6.20 10.26
CA VAL A 202 34.00 4.83 10.45
C VAL A 202 35.37 4.66 9.80
N LEU A 203 35.57 5.18 8.59
CA LEU A 203 36.85 5.12 7.88
C LEU A 203 37.94 5.88 8.62
N ILE A 204 37.66 7.08 9.15
CA ILE A 204 38.62 7.85 9.94
C ILE A 204 39.04 7.07 11.19
N ILE A 205 38.09 6.46 11.89
CA ILE A 205 38.38 5.62 13.07
C ILE A 205 39.25 4.43 12.67
N LEU A 206 38.94 3.76 11.55
CA LEU A 206 39.71 2.62 11.06
C LEU A 206 41.15 3.03 10.71
N LEU A 207 41.33 4.14 9.98
CA LEU A 207 42.64 4.66 9.61
C LEU A 207 43.46 5.08 10.85
N PHE A 208 42.82 5.71 11.83
CA PHE A 208 43.47 6.07 13.10
C PHE A 208 43.94 4.82 13.86
N ASN A 209 43.09 3.79 13.97
CA ASN A 209 43.46 2.53 14.61
C ASN A 209 44.56 1.78 13.86
N ALA A 210 44.52 1.78 12.52
CA ALA A 210 45.58 1.20 11.70
C ALA A 210 46.91 1.93 11.91
N TYR A 211 46.89 3.27 11.96
CA TYR A 211 48.08 4.07 12.27
C TYR A 211 48.66 3.73 13.63
N LEU A 212 47.83 3.63 14.67
CA LEU A 212 48.28 3.23 16.01
C LEU A 212 48.89 1.82 15.99
N TYR A 213 48.25 0.86 15.32
CA TYR A 213 48.73 -0.52 15.25
C TYR A 213 50.11 -0.67 14.58
N PHE A 214 50.42 0.15 13.56
CA PHE A 214 51.72 0.08 12.89
C PHE A 214 52.82 0.86 13.61
N MET A 215 52.46 1.84 14.46
CA MET A 215 53.42 2.71 15.14
C MET A 215 53.72 2.28 16.59
N LEU A 216 52.83 1.54 17.24
CA LEU A 216 53.02 0.91 18.56
C LEU A 216 53.40 -0.57 18.40
#